data_AF-A0A949GS27-F1
#
_entry.id   AF-A0A949GS27-F1
#
_cell.length_a   1.000
_cell.length_b   1.000
_cell.length_c   1.000
_cell.angle_alpha   90.00
_cell.angle_beta   90.00
_cell.angle_gamma   90.00
#
_symmetry.space_group_name_H-M   'P 1'
#
loop_
_entity.id
_entity.type
_entity.pdbx_description
1 polymer ?
#
loop_
_entity_poly.entity_id
_entity_poly.type
_entity_poly.pdbx_seq_one_letter_code
_entity_poly.pdbx_strand_id
1 'polypeptide(L)' 'MTGKVTEPNEVELRAKLAELTQEHRDLDTAIQALSGTHDMLQLTRLKKRKLQLKDQIIKINNQLLPDIIA' A
#
# COMPACT_ATOMS: atom_id res chain seq x y z
N MET A 1 -24.66 -7.12 21.07
CA MET A 1 -24.50 -7.23 19.60
C MET A 1 -24.31 -5.82 19.04
N THR A 2 -23.11 -5.27 19.11
CA THR A 2 -22.81 -3.96 18.53
C THR A 2 -22.42 -4.16 17.07
N GLY A 3 -23.42 -4.14 16.19
CA GLY A 3 -23.18 -3.98 14.77
C GLY A 3 -22.54 -2.62 14.54
N LYS A 4 -21.22 -2.58 14.37
CA LYS A 4 -20.55 -1.39 13.86
C LYS A 4 -21.06 -1.18 12.44
N VAL A 5 -22.03 -0.29 12.30
CA VAL A 5 -22.31 0.37 11.01
C VAL A 5 -20.98 0.98 10.61
N THR A 6 -20.36 0.43 9.58
CA THR A 6 -19.05 0.88 9.09
C THR A 6 -19.22 2.35 8.71
N GLU A 7 -18.58 3.25 9.46
CA GLU A 7 -18.63 4.69 9.20
C GLU A 7 -18.24 4.92 7.73
N PRO A 8 -18.90 5.83 6.99
CA PRO A 8 -18.61 6.06 5.57
C PRO A 8 -17.11 6.33 5.30
N ASN A 9 -16.43 6.98 6.24
CA ASN A 9 -14.98 7.19 6.22
C ASN A 9 -14.17 5.87 6.31
N GLU A 10 -14.63 4.89 7.08
CA GLU A 10 -13.97 3.57 7.17
C GLU A 10 -14.10 2.78 5.86
N VAL A 11 -15.25 2.86 5.19
CA VAL A 11 -15.46 2.24 3.87
C VAL A 11 -14.52 2.85 2.83
N GLU A 12 -14.40 4.19 2.81
CA GLU A 12 -13.47 4.91 1.92
C GLU A 12 -12.01 4.54 2.19
N LEU A 13 -11.61 4.48 3.46
CA LEU A 13 -10.25 4.07 3.85
C LEU A 13 -9.95 2.62 3.43
N ARG A 14 -10.91 1.70 3.57
CA ARG A 14 -10.76 0.31 3.11
C ARG A 14 -10.65 0.20 1.59
N ALA A 15 -11.45 0.98 0.85
CA ALA A 15 -11.36 1.04 -0.61
C ALA A 15 -9.98 1.56 -1.06
N LYS A 16 -9.51 2.66 -0.44
CA LYS A 16 -8.18 3.22 -0.70
C LYS A 16 -7.05 2.27 -0.32
N LEU A 17 -7.19 1.54 0.79
CA LEU A 17 -6.23 0.52 1.19
C LEU A 17 -6.12 -0.59 0.14
N ALA A 18 -7.25 -1.05 -0.41
CA ALA A 18 -7.28 -2.06 -1.46
C ALA A 18 -6.58 -1.57 -2.74
N GLU A 19 -6.86 -0.34 -3.17
CA GLU A 19 -6.22 0.30 -4.32
C GLU A 19 -4.71 0.39 -4.14
N LEU A 20 -4.24 0.95 -3.02
CA LEU A 20 -2.81 1.10 -2.73
C LEU A 20 -2.11 -0.27 -2.62
N THR A 21 -2.78 -1.26 -2.05
CA THR A 21 -2.25 -2.63 -1.96
C THR A 21 -2.09 -3.27 -3.34
N GLN A 22 -3.06 -3.05 -4.23
CA GLN A 22 -2.98 -3.53 -5.61
C GLN A 22 -1.82 -2.84 -6.35
N GLU A 23 -1.74 -1.51 -6.29
CA GLU A 23 -0.66 -0.75 -6.93
C GLU A 23 0.73 -1.17 -6.38
N HIS A 24 0.84 -1.41 -5.08
CA HIS A 24 2.07 -1.91 -4.48
C HIS A 24 2.47 -3.29 -5.01
N ARG A 25 1.51 -4.21 -5.24
CA ARG A 25 1.78 -5.52 -5.84
C ARG A 25 2.22 -5.40 -7.29
N ASP A 26 1.56 -4.53 -8.06
CA ASP A 26 1.90 -4.29 -9.47
C ASP A 26 3.32 -3.72 -9.60
N LEU A 27 3.70 -2.79 -8.71
CA LEU A 27 5.08 -2.30 -8.64
C LEU A 27 6.07 -3.41 -8.28
N ASP A 28 5.68 -4.37 -7.46
CA ASP A 28 6.55 -5.50 -7.12
C ASP A 28 6.84 -6.36 -8.34
N THR A 29 5.81 -6.69 -9.12
CA THR A 29 5.95 -7.41 -10.39
C THR A 29 6.80 -6.62 -11.39
N ALA A 30 6.60 -5.31 -11.50
CA ALA A 30 7.40 -4.45 -12.36
C ALA A 30 8.89 -4.43 -11.94
N ILE A 31 9.18 -4.35 -10.64
CA ILE A 31 10.55 -4.40 -10.12
C ILE A 31 11.19 -5.75 -10.40
N GLN A 32 10.46 -6.86 -10.23
CA GLN A 32 10.95 -8.19 -10.55
C GLN A 32 11.27 -8.36 -12.03
N ALA A 33 10.39 -7.86 -12.93
CA ALA A 33 10.61 -7.89 -14.36
C ALA A 33 11.83 -7.04 -14.79
N LEU A 34 12.10 -5.94 -14.09
CA LEU A 34 13.25 -5.07 -14.36
C LEU A 34 14.54 -5.54 -13.68
N SER A 35 14.43 -6.47 -12.73
CA SER A 35 15.56 -7.03 -11.99
C SER A 35 16.39 -7.91 -12.92
N GLY A 36 17.61 -7.46 -13.23
CA GLY A 36 18.50 -8.11 -14.20
C GLY A 36 18.77 -7.26 -15.44
N THR A 37 18.06 -6.14 -15.61
CA THR A 37 18.43 -5.12 -16.60
C THR A 37 19.51 -4.19 -16.04
N HIS A 38 20.27 -3.51 -16.92
CA HIS A 38 21.23 -2.48 -16.52
C HIS A 38 20.56 -1.14 -16.16
N ASP A 39 19.22 -1.08 -16.14
CA ASP A 39 18.47 0.15 -15.85
C ASP A 39 18.29 0.39 -14.34
N MET A 40 19.41 0.69 -13.68
CA MET A 40 19.46 0.96 -12.24
C MET A 40 18.66 2.20 -11.84
N LEU A 41 18.51 3.18 -12.73
CA LEU A 41 17.75 4.41 -12.44
C LEU A 41 16.25 4.13 -12.37
N GLN A 42 15.70 3.41 -13.34
CA GLN A 42 14.29 2.99 -13.31
C GLN A 42 14.01 2.12 -12.08
N LEU A 43 14.87 1.14 -11.81
CA LEU A 43 14.73 0.24 -10.67
C LEU A 43 14.74 1.00 -9.33
N THR A 44 15.59 2.02 -9.20
CA THR A 44 15.63 2.90 -8.02
C THR A 44 14.34 3.73 -7.87
N ARG A 45 13.80 4.27 -8.98
CA ARG A 45 12.54 5.03 -8.98
C ARG A 45 11.35 4.16 -8.58
N LEU A 46 11.26 2.94 -9.10
CA LEU A 46 10.20 1.99 -8.78
C LEU A 46 10.26 1.57 -7.30
N LYS A 47 11.45 1.26 -6.78
CA LYS A 47 11.64 0.94 -5.35
C LYS A 47 11.23 2.10 -4.44
N LYS A 48 11.57 3.35 -4.81
CA LYS A 48 11.16 4.54 -4.05
C LYS A 48 9.64 4.70 -4.03
N ARG A 49 8.97 4.55 -5.18
CA ARG A 49 7.50 4.60 -5.26
C ARG A 49 6.86 3.48 -4.42
N LYS A 50 7.39 2.26 -4.49
CA LYS A 50 6.92 1.13 -3.70
C LYS A 50 7.01 1.41 -2.19
N LEU A 51 8.12 1.99 -1.72
CA LEU A 51 8.28 2.39 -0.32
C LEU A 51 7.21 3.42 0.10
N GLN A 52 6.96 4.44 -0.74
CA GLN A 52 5.93 5.45 -0.45
C GLN A 52 4.52 4.85 -0.35
N LEU A 53 4.18 3.88 -1.21
CA LEU A 53 2.90 3.18 -1.12
C LEU A 53 2.81 2.36 0.17
N LYS A 54 3.89 1.65 0.55
CA LYS A 54 3.95 0.91 1.82
C LYS A 54 3.70 1.83 3.02
N ASP A 55 4.32 3.01 3.04
CA ASP A 55 4.11 3.99 4.12
C ASP A 55 2.66 4.49 4.19
N GLN A 56 2.02 4.71 3.04
CA GLN A 56 0.61 5.09 2.97
C GLN A 56 -0.33 3.96 3.43
N ILE A 57 -0.05 2.72 3.03
CA ILE A 57 -0.76 1.51 3.49
C ILE A 57 -0.67 1.39 5.01
N ILE A 58 0.52 1.58 5.59
CA ILE A 58 0.71 1.54 7.05
C ILE A 58 -0.11 2.63 7.74
N LYS A 59 -0.10 3.87 7.21
CA LYS A 59 -0.90 4.98 7.77
C LYS A 59 -2.39 4.67 7.76
N ILE A 60 -2.93 4.14 6.66
CA ILE A 60 -4.35 3.78 6.57
C ILE A 60 -4.68 2.59 7.47
N ASN A 61 -3.81 1.58 7.53
CA ASN A 61 -3.97 0.46 8.46
C ASN A 61 -3.98 0.93 9.91
N ASN A 62 -3.11 1.86 10.31
CA ASN A 62 -3.11 2.42 11.67
C ASN A 62 -4.39 3.23 11.98
N GLN A 63 -5.00 3.84 10.97
CA GLN A 63 -6.29 4.53 11.13
C GLN A 63 -7.45 3.53 11.28
N LEU A 64 -7.41 2.41 10.55
CA LEU A 64 -8.44 1.37 10.59
C LEU A 64 -8.30 0.43 11.80
N LEU A 65 -7.06 0.15 12.21
CA LEU A 65 -6.67 -0.82 13.22
C LEU A 65 -5.54 -0.22 14.08
N PRO A 66 -5.88 0.69 15.02
CA PRO A 66 -4.88 1.41 15.82
C PRO A 66 -4.02 0.53 16.75
N ASP A 67 -4.37 -0.74 16.95
CA ASP A 67 -3.80 -1.60 18.00
C ASP A 67 -2.73 -2.63 17.54
N ILE A 68 -2.27 -2.60 16.28
CA ILE A 68 -1.39 -3.67 15.74
C ILE A 68 0.07 -3.24 15.50
N ILE A 69 0.40 -1.95 15.65
CA ILE A 69 1.75 -1.41 15.42
C ILE A 69 2.21 -0.56 16.62
N ALA A 70 2.12 -1.12 17.83
CA ALA A 70 2.74 -0.62 19.06
C ALA A 70 3.81 -1.60 19.55
#